data_AF-A0A7Y2G8B4-F1
#
_entry.id   AF-A0A7Y2G8B4-F1
#
_cell.length_a   1.000
_cell.length_b   1.000
_cell.length_c   1.000
_cell.angle_alpha   90.00
_cell.angle_beta   90.00
_cell.angle_gamma   90.00
#
_symmetry.space_group_name_H-M   'P 1'
#
loop_
_entity.id
_entity.type
_entity.pdbx_description
1 polymer ?
#
loop_
_entity_poly.entity_id
_entity_poly.type
_entity_poly.pdbx_seq_one_letter_code
_entity_poly.pdbx_strand_id
1 'polypeptide(L)' 'MSFNFASLGSAADDLEFSADGGASFSYVPVPDAQGVDPLVTHLRVRPRGTLAASAGAPHPGFELRFQVRVR' A
#
# COMPACT_ATOMS: atom_id res chain seq x y z
N MET A 1 2.55 12.94 -9.84
CA MET A 1 2.28 11.73 -9.05
C MET A 1 2.22 12.09 -7.58
N SER A 2 1.26 11.53 -6.84
CA SER A 2 1.10 11.70 -5.39
C SER A 2 0.80 10.36 -4.73
N PHE A 3 1.13 10.23 -3.45
CA PHE A 3 0.79 9.10 -2.61
C PHE A 3 0.32 9.61 -1.25
N ASN A 4 -0.83 9.13 -0.77
CA ASN A 4 -1.40 9.48 0.52
C ASN A 4 -1.60 8.25 1.41
N PHE A 5 -1.20 8.35 2.68
CA PHE A 5 -1.52 7.40 3.73
C PHE A 5 -1.79 8.16 5.02
N ALA A 6 -3.02 8.09 5.51
CA ALA A 6 -3.46 8.72 6.74
C ALA A 6 -3.65 7.68 7.86
N SER A 7 -4.27 6.54 7.56
CA SER A 7 -4.50 5.46 8.53
C SER A 7 -4.95 4.16 7.86
N LEU A 8 -4.81 3.03 8.57
CA LEU A 8 -5.08 1.67 8.06
C LEU A 8 -6.49 1.40 7.50
N GLY A 9 -7.47 2.27 7.76
CA GLY A 9 -8.85 2.13 7.27
C GLY A 9 -9.39 3.37 6.55
N SER A 10 -8.51 4.31 6.16
CA SER A 10 -8.92 5.52 5.48
C SER A 10 -9.29 5.24 4.02
N ALA A 11 -10.53 5.56 3.63
CA ALA A 11 -10.99 5.45 2.24
C ALA A 11 -10.32 6.47 1.30
N ALA A 12 -9.62 7.46 1.84
CA ALA A 12 -8.87 8.45 1.06
C ALA A 12 -7.43 7.99 0.75
N ASP A 13 -6.99 6.89 1.34
CA ASP A 13 -5.62 6.42 1.22
C ASP A 13 -5.35 5.74 -0.12
N ASP A 14 -4.09 5.74 -0.49
CA ASP A 14 -3.56 5.06 -1.67
C ASP A 14 -2.96 3.69 -1.28
N LEU A 15 -3.28 3.21 -0.07
CA LEU A 15 -2.85 1.93 0.48
C LEU A 15 -4.07 1.15 0.98
N GLU A 16 -4.27 -0.06 0.45
CA GLU A 16 -5.40 -0.91 0.80
C GLU A 16 -4.92 -2.33 1.10
N PHE A 17 -5.65 -3.03 1.99
CA PHE A 17 -5.28 -4.36 2.47
C PHE A 17 -6.35 -5.39 2.15
N SER A 18 -5.92 -6.64 1.99
CA SER A 18 -6.76 -7.80 1.70
C SER A 18 -6.56 -8.87 2.76
N ALA A 19 -7.63 -9.55 3.14
CA ALA A 19 -7.61 -10.75 4.00
C ALA A 19 -8.16 -12.01 3.32
N ASP A 20 -8.50 -11.94 2.02
CA ASP A 20 -9.18 -13.01 1.28
C ASP A 20 -8.41 -13.47 0.04
N GLY A 21 -7.07 -13.39 0.07
CA GLY A 21 -6.24 -13.81 -1.05
C GLY A 21 -6.23 -12.84 -2.23
N GLY A 22 -6.59 -11.58 -2.00
CA GLY A 22 -6.57 -10.51 -3.01
C GLY A 22 -7.86 -10.41 -3.82
N ALA A 23 -8.93 -11.09 -3.39
CA ALA A 23 -10.23 -11.01 -4.03
C ALA A 23 -10.91 -9.66 -3.73
N SER A 24 -10.71 -9.12 -2.53
CA SER A 24 -11.17 -7.78 -2.13
C SER A 24 -10.11 -7.02 -1.34
N PHE A 25 -10.24 -5.68 -1.32
CA PHE A 25 -9.28 -4.77 -0.68
C PHE A 25 -10.01 -3.78 0.24
N SER A 26 -10.92 -4.30 1.07
CA SER A 26 -11.69 -3.53 2.06
C SER A 26 -11.29 -3.87 3.50
N TYR A 27 -10.26 -4.70 3.69
CA TYR A 27 -9.84 -5.12 5.01
C TYR A 27 -9.10 -3.98 5.72
N VAL A 28 -9.45 -3.75 6.99
CA VAL A 28 -8.79 -2.78 7.88
C VAL A 28 -7.91 -3.56 8.86
N PRO A 29 -6.58 -3.48 8.75
CA PRO A 29 -5.69 -4.24 9.62
C PRO A 29 -5.84 -3.87 11.10
N VAL A 30 -5.80 -4.88 11.96
CA VAL A 30 -5.78 -4.78 13.43
C VAL A 30 -4.52 -5.51 13.94
N PRO A 31 -3.42 -4.78 14.17
CA PRO A 31 -2.18 -5.39 14.62
C PRO A 31 -2.31 -6.09 15.98
N ASP A 32 -1.63 -7.23 16.13
CA ASP A 32 -1.47 -7.91 17.41
C ASP A 32 -0.47 -7.20 18.35
N ALA A 33 -0.16 -7.81 19.49
CA ALA A 33 0.78 -7.26 20.47
C ALA A 33 2.22 -7.11 19.93
N GLN A 34 2.55 -7.76 18.81
CA GLN A 34 3.83 -7.67 18.13
C GLN A 34 3.78 -6.67 16.96
N GLY A 35 2.66 -5.96 16.77
CA GLY A 35 2.47 -4.98 15.70
C GLY A 35 2.25 -5.62 14.33
N VAL A 36 1.86 -6.90 14.27
CA VAL A 36 1.62 -7.63 13.02
C VAL A 36 0.16 -8.04 12.94
N ASP A 37 -0.44 -7.88 11.77
CA ASP A 37 -1.75 -8.46 11.50
C ASP A 37 -1.59 -9.73 10.66
N PRO A 38 -1.83 -10.93 11.23
CA PRO A 38 -1.66 -12.18 10.52
C PRO A 38 -2.76 -12.48 9.48
N LEU A 39 -3.84 -11.70 9.45
CA LEU A 39 -4.91 -11.84 8.46
C LEU A 39 -4.60 -11.08 7.17
N VAL A 40 -3.64 -10.14 7.20
CA VAL A 40 -3.21 -9.45 5.97
C VAL A 40 -2.52 -10.44 5.04
N THR A 41 -3.13 -10.64 3.87
CA THR A 41 -2.62 -11.52 2.82
C THR A 41 -1.97 -10.75 1.68
N HIS A 42 -2.52 -9.58 1.34
CA HIS A 42 -2.03 -8.75 0.23
C HIS A 42 -2.10 -7.26 0.57
N LEU A 43 -1.21 -6.50 -0.07
CA LEU A 43 -1.15 -5.05 -0.06
C LEU A 43 -1.40 -4.53 -1.48
N ARG A 44 -2.24 -3.51 -1.62
CA ARG A 44 -2.44 -2.81 -2.89
C ARG A 44 -2.07 -1.34 -2.73
N VAL A 45 -1.16 -0.88 -3.58
CA VAL A 45 -0.66 0.49 -3.62
C VAL A 45 -1.22 1.16 -4.87
N ARG A 46 -1.91 2.29 -4.73
CA ARG A 46 -2.60 3.01 -5.81
C ARG A 46 -2.24 4.49 -5.83
N PRO A 47 -0.99 4.86 -6.17
CA PRO A 47 -0.62 6.26 -6.27
C PRO A 47 -1.50 7.00 -7.28
N ARG A 48 -1.77 8.28 -7.03
CA ARG A 48 -2.63 9.11 -7.87
C ARG A 48 -1.83 10.04 -8.80
N GLY A 49 -2.53 10.52 -9.82
CA GLY A 49 -1.98 11.41 -10.84
C GLY A 49 -1.05 10.70 -11.82
N THR A 50 -0.41 11.48 -12.69
CA THR A 50 0.45 10.95 -13.76
C THR A 50 1.90 10.83 -13.29
N LEU A 51 2.52 9.67 -13.57
CA LEU A 51 3.97 9.53 -13.63
C LEU A 51 4.40 10.01 -15.03
N ALA A 52 5.17 11.09 -15.10
CA ALA A 52 5.58 11.65 -16.39
C ALA A 52 6.48 10.67 -17.16
N ALA A 53 6.44 10.75 -18.49
CA ALA A 53 7.42 10.05 -19.31
C ALA A 53 8.83 10.60 -19.05
N SER A 54 9.84 9.74 -19.18
CA SER A 54 11.23 10.16 -19.10
C SER A 54 11.61 10.98 -20.35
N ALA A 55 11.99 12.25 -20.15
CA ALA A 55 12.40 13.17 -21.23
C ALA A 55 13.84 13.68 -21.08
N GLY A 56 14.63 13.05 -20.21
CA GLY A 56 15.96 13.49 -19.79
C GLY A 56 16.16 13.23 -18.30
N ALA A 57 17.39 13.31 -17.80
CA ALA A 57 17.66 13.19 -16.38
C ALA A 57 17.18 14.46 -15.62
N PRO A 58 16.65 14.33 -14.38
CA PRO A 58 16.40 13.10 -13.64
C PRO A 58 15.15 12.35 -14.12
N HIS A 59 15.21 11.03 -14.10
CA HIS A 59 14.11 10.18 -14.56
C HIS A 59 12.98 10.12 -13.51
N PRO A 60 11.71 10.30 -13.91
CA PRO A 60 10.58 10.05 -13.03
C PRO A 60 10.55 8.58 -12.57
N GLY A 61 10.30 8.35 -11.28
CA GLY A 61 10.18 7.02 -10.70
C GLY A 61 9.37 7.02 -9.41
N PHE A 62 9.03 5.84 -8.94
CA PHE A 62 8.47 5.64 -7.61
C PHE A 62 9.15 4.43 -6.96
N GLU A 63 9.27 4.48 -5.64
CA GLU A 63 9.88 3.42 -4.84
C GLU A 63 8.88 2.98 -3.78
N LEU A 64 8.75 1.66 -3.61
CA LEU A 64 7.95 1.07 -2.54
C LEU A 64 8.89 0.35 -1.56
N ARG A 65 8.87 0.78 -0.30
CA ARG A 65 9.55 0.11 0.80
C ARG A 65 8.51 -0.32 1.82
N PHE A 66 8.50 -1.60 2.16
CA PHE A 66 7.56 -2.17 3.12
C PHE A 66 8.27 -3.25 3.95
N GLN A 67 7.77 -3.49 5.15
CA GLN A 67 8.25 -4.53 6.04
C GLN A 67 7.23 -5.66 6.07
N VAL A 68 7.70 -6.90 6.02
CA VAL A 68 6.86 -8.09 6.11
C VAL A 68 7.40 -8.99 7.21
N ARG A 69 6.50 -9.70 7.88
CA ARG A 69 6.86 -10.83 8.73
C ARG A 69 6.34 -12.10 8.08
N VAL A 70 7.26 -12.94 7.60
CA VAL A 70 6.94 -14.27 7.08
C VAL A 70 6.90 -15.25 8.26
N ARG A 71 6.00 -16.24 8.19
CA ARG A 71 5.90 -17.33 9.16
C ARG A 71 6.73 -18.53 8.70
#